data_AF-A0A520PUA4-F1
#
_entry.id   AF-A0A520PUA4-F1
#
_cell.length_a   1.000
_cell.length_b   1.000
_cell.length_c   1.000
_cell.angle_alpha   90.00
_cell.angle_beta   90.00
_cell.angle_gamma   90.00
#
_symmetry.space_group_name_H-M   'P 1'
#
loop_
_entity.id
_entity.type
_entity.pdbx_description
1 polymer ?
#
loop_
_entity_poly.entity_id
_entity_poly.type
_entity_poly.pdbx_seq_one_letter_code
_entity_poly.pdbx_strand_id
1 'polypeptide(L)'
;MAPLRLTPWLAAALVTAALLVGPTAVAAAQDAEIGRLIEEGRARYRELEYLDAIDVLRRALASETATDAQRAEALEVLGATYVILDRDREARETFEELFAIDPYHPVREPTGSPKIARFVARVRAELVPDAALDPDVQLRAELPRAGRVGEDLPLRFRVSPPAAIRRVRLFWRGAEGQAWTGLDAAPEGDATFTLTLPARPRSDQLELYALGRDESERVVARAGSPLAPLALPVTLEESGSVLTEWWLWTAIGGGVALAIVLGVALGVSSGQSAPSGTLPPGRVELP
;
A
#
# COMPACT_ATOMS: atom_id res chain seq x y z
N MET A 1 -36.47 49.97 -27.53
CA MET A 1 -35.75 49.69 -26.28
C MET A 1 -36.58 48.70 -25.48
N ALA A 2 -36.17 47.44 -25.42
CA ALA A 2 -36.81 46.39 -24.63
C ALA A 2 -35.78 45.82 -23.63
N PRO A 3 -36.11 45.62 -22.35
CA PRO A 3 -35.15 45.14 -21.37
C PRO A 3 -34.97 43.62 -21.49
N LEU A 4 -33.74 43.17 -21.68
CA LEU A 4 -33.36 41.76 -21.54
C LEU A 4 -33.52 41.35 -20.07
N ARG A 5 -34.59 40.60 -19.80
CA ARG A 5 -34.76 39.88 -18.53
C ARG A 5 -33.88 38.63 -18.57
N LEU A 6 -32.77 38.67 -17.85
CA LEU A 6 -31.96 37.48 -17.56
C LEU A 6 -32.83 36.46 -16.81
N THR A 7 -33.08 35.33 -17.44
CA THR A 7 -33.84 34.21 -16.91
C THR A 7 -33.08 33.55 -15.74
N PRO A 8 -33.77 33.12 -14.67
CA PRO A 8 -33.18 32.59 -13.43
C PRO A 8 -32.45 31.24 -13.58
N TRP A 9 -32.32 30.72 -14.80
CA TRP A 9 -31.76 29.38 -15.07
C TRP A 9 -30.22 29.40 -15.13
N LEU A 10 -29.61 30.57 -15.35
CA LEU A 10 -28.15 30.71 -15.34
C LEU A 10 -27.55 30.67 -13.92
N ALA A 11 -28.34 30.91 -12.88
CA ALA A 11 -27.88 30.77 -11.48
C ALA A 11 -27.78 29.31 -11.02
N ALA A 12 -28.45 28.37 -11.71
CA ALA A 12 -28.43 26.95 -11.35
C ALA A 12 -27.25 26.17 -11.94
N ALA A 13 -26.54 26.73 -12.94
CA ALA A 13 -25.44 26.04 -13.62
C ALA A 13 -24.07 26.20 -12.93
N LEU A 14 -23.93 27.13 -11.98
CA LEU A 14 -22.68 27.37 -11.24
C LEU A 14 -22.59 26.63 -9.89
N VAL A 15 -23.70 26.07 -9.40
CA VAL A 15 -23.71 25.29 -8.14
C VAL A 15 -23.41 23.80 -8.38
N THR A 16 -23.56 23.30 -9.62
CA THR A 16 -23.34 21.87 -9.97
C THR A 16 -21.91 21.54 -10.38
N ALA A 17 -21.04 22.54 -10.60
CA ALA A 17 -19.64 22.32 -10.99
C ALA A 17 -18.68 22.05 -9.80
N ALA A 18 -19.14 22.26 -8.56
CA ALA A 18 -18.31 22.08 -7.36
C ALA A 18 -18.39 20.66 -6.74
N LEU A 19 -19.23 19.76 -7.28
CA LEU A 19 -19.50 18.42 -6.71
C LEU A 19 -18.80 17.25 -7.41
N LEU A 20 -17.86 17.51 -8.33
CA LEU A 20 -17.11 16.48 -9.06
C LEU A 20 -15.63 16.40 -8.69
N VAL A 21 -15.21 17.02 -7.58
CA VAL A 21 -13.93 16.65 -6.96
C VAL A 21 -14.17 15.34 -6.22
N GLY A 22 -13.84 14.23 -6.89
CA GLY A 22 -13.99 12.90 -6.32
C GLY A 22 -13.18 12.75 -5.01
N PRO A 23 -13.62 11.87 -4.08
CA PRO A 23 -12.98 11.68 -2.77
C PRO A 23 -11.49 11.32 -2.86
N THR A 24 -11.05 10.74 -3.97
CA THR A 24 -9.64 10.38 -4.22
C THR A 24 -8.72 11.60 -4.38
N ALA A 25 -9.20 12.70 -4.95
CA ALA A 25 -8.39 13.91 -5.14
C ALA A 25 -8.13 14.63 -3.80
N VAL A 26 -9.08 14.57 -2.87
CA VAL A 26 -8.93 15.15 -1.53
C VAL A 26 -7.93 14.33 -0.70
N ALA A 27 -8.02 12.99 -0.74
CA ALA A 27 -7.08 12.11 -0.04
C ALA A 27 -5.64 12.30 -0.54
N ALA A 28 -5.44 12.33 -1.87
CA ALA A 28 -4.12 12.57 -2.46
C ALA A 28 -3.57 13.97 -2.13
N ALA A 29 -4.42 14.99 -2.07
CA ALA A 29 -3.99 16.34 -1.67
C ALA A 29 -3.59 16.41 -0.19
N GLN A 30 -4.31 15.71 0.70
CA GLN A 30 -3.96 15.63 2.11
C GLN A 30 -2.64 14.88 2.33
N ASP A 31 -2.46 13.75 1.66
CA ASP A 31 -1.22 12.98 1.69
C ASP A 31 -0.01 13.83 1.25
N ALA A 32 -0.17 14.55 0.13
CA ALA A 32 0.85 15.47 -0.37
C ALA A 32 1.15 16.63 0.60
N GLU A 33 0.13 17.17 1.28
CA GLU A 33 0.30 18.23 2.28
C GLU A 33 1.03 17.72 3.52
N ILE A 34 0.71 16.53 4.03
CA ILE A 34 1.41 15.91 5.16
C ILE A 34 2.88 15.67 4.79
N GLY A 35 3.13 15.11 3.61
CA GLY A 35 4.50 14.93 3.08
C GLY A 35 5.25 16.26 2.99
N ARG A 36 4.60 17.33 2.53
CA ARG A 36 5.19 18.67 2.46
C ARG A 36 5.55 19.21 3.84
N LEU A 37 4.69 19.04 4.84
CA LEU A 37 4.97 19.45 6.22
C LEU A 37 6.15 18.68 6.80
N ILE A 38 6.23 17.37 6.57
CA ILE A 38 7.37 16.56 7.04
C ILE A 38 8.67 17.05 6.42
N GLU A 39 8.69 17.29 5.11
CA GLU A 39 9.87 17.81 4.44
C GLU A 39 10.27 19.21 4.91
N GLU A 40 9.29 20.08 5.13
CA GLU A 40 9.53 21.41 5.69
C GLU A 40 10.13 21.28 7.10
N GLY A 41 9.58 20.43 7.97
CA GLY A 41 10.13 20.15 9.30
C GLY A 41 11.57 19.62 9.25
N ARG A 42 11.89 18.73 8.30
CA ARG A 42 13.25 18.25 8.04
C ARG A 42 14.20 19.35 7.57
N ALA A 43 13.72 20.25 6.72
CA ALA A 43 14.51 21.39 6.28
C ALA A 43 14.87 22.30 7.46
N ARG A 44 13.87 22.69 8.27
CA ARG A 44 14.06 23.50 9.48
C ARG A 44 15.02 22.85 10.48
N TYR A 45 14.90 21.54 10.70
CA TYR A 45 15.83 20.78 11.53
C TYR A 45 17.28 20.90 11.05
N ARG A 46 17.52 20.71 9.73
CA ARG A 46 18.87 20.83 9.14
C ARG A 46 19.41 22.26 9.18
N GLU A 47 18.53 23.25 9.13
CA GLU A 47 18.84 24.68 9.24
C GLU A 47 19.01 25.13 10.70
N LEU A 48 18.91 24.20 11.67
CA LEU A 48 19.01 24.43 13.12
C LEU A 48 17.86 25.27 13.69
N GLU A 49 16.78 25.44 12.93
CA GLU A 49 15.56 26.15 13.31
C GLU A 49 14.62 25.20 14.08
N TYR A 50 15.11 24.70 15.21
CA TYR A 50 14.47 23.61 15.96
C TYR A 50 13.06 23.92 16.46
N LEU A 51 12.78 25.18 16.83
CA LEU A 51 11.43 25.57 17.28
C LEU A 51 10.43 25.54 16.13
N ASP A 52 10.81 26.05 14.96
CA ASP A 52 10.00 26.01 13.75
C ASP A 52 9.79 24.55 13.28
N ALA A 53 10.84 23.72 13.36
CA ALA A 53 10.75 22.30 13.07
C ALA A 53 9.70 21.60 13.96
N ILE A 54 9.70 21.87 15.27
CA ILE A 54 8.69 21.33 16.20
C ILE A 54 7.28 21.72 15.77
N ASP A 55 7.05 22.99 15.47
CA ASP A 55 5.71 23.49 15.14
C ASP A 55 5.19 22.87 13.84
N VAL A 56 6.04 22.76 12.82
CA VAL A 56 5.68 22.14 11.54
C VAL A 56 5.44 20.64 11.69
N LEU A 57 6.31 19.90 12.38
CA LEU A 57 6.17 18.45 12.55
C LEU A 57 4.95 18.08 13.39
N ARG A 58 4.63 18.87 14.43
CA ARG A 58 3.39 18.69 15.20
C ARG A 58 2.14 18.88 14.35
N ARG A 59 2.15 19.81 13.38
CA ARG A 59 1.04 19.97 12.43
C ARG A 59 0.87 18.75 11.53
N ALA A 60 1.98 18.13 11.10
CA ALA A 60 1.91 16.86 10.35
C ALA A 60 1.29 15.74 11.23
N LEU A 61 1.73 15.62 12.48
CA LEU A 61 1.24 14.61 13.43
C LEU A 61 -0.20 14.82 13.90
N ALA A 62 -0.72 16.05 13.83
CA ALA A 62 -2.10 16.37 14.14
C ALA A 62 -3.09 15.91 13.06
N SER A 63 -2.61 15.48 11.89
CA SER A 63 -3.47 14.93 10.85
C SER A 63 -3.92 13.52 11.21
N GLU A 64 -5.24 13.31 11.26
CA GLU A 64 -5.86 11.99 11.48
C GLU A 64 -5.66 11.05 10.28
N THR A 65 -5.35 11.59 9.10
CA THR A 65 -5.15 10.82 7.87
C THR A 65 -3.68 10.48 7.60
N ALA A 66 -2.75 10.88 8.49
CA ALA A 66 -1.34 10.55 8.36
C ALA A 66 -1.13 9.03 8.47
N THR A 67 -0.45 8.47 7.47
CA THR A 67 -0.04 7.06 7.48
C THR A 67 0.98 6.79 8.59
N ASP A 68 1.07 5.54 9.04
CA ASP A 68 2.08 5.12 10.03
C ASP A 68 3.52 5.48 9.59
N ALA A 69 3.81 5.38 8.29
CA ALA A 69 5.10 5.79 7.72
C ALA A 69 5.36 7.30 7.88
N GLN A 70 4.39 8.14 7.52
CA GLN A 70 4.48 9.59 7.70
C GLN A 70 4.61 9.97 9.18
N ARG A 71 3.83 9.33 10.05
CA ARG A 71 3.90 9.54 11.50
C ARG A 71 5.29 9.16 12.02
N ALA A 72 5.81 8.00 11.64
CA ALA A 72 7.15 7.56 12.05
C ALA A 72 8.25 8.51 11.57
N GLU A 73 8.19 8.97 10.31
CA GLU A 73 9.13 9.96 9.78
C GLU A 73 9.08 11.28 10.56
N ALA A 74 7.88 11.79 10.87
CA ALA A 74 7.71 13.01 11.64
C ALA A 74 8.20 12.87 13.09
N LEU A 75 7.84 11.76 13.75
CA LEU A 75 8.25 11.43 15.13
C LEU A 75 9.77 11.29 15.24
N GLU A 76 10.43 10.69 14.26
CA GLU A 76 11.88 10.52 14.27
C GLU A 76 12.60 11.88 14.32
N VAL A 77 12.21 12.81 13.45
CA VAL A 77 12.82 14.15 13.37
C VAL A 77 12.42 14.98 14.60
N LEU A 78 11.17 14.87 15.05
CA LEU A 78 10.69 15.60 16.23
C LEU A 78 11.40 15.15 17.51
N GLY A 79 11.58 13.84 17.70
CA GLY A 79 12.30 13.26 18.83
C GLY A 79 13.76 13.68 18.83
N ALA A 80 14.42 13.63 17.67
CA ALA A 80 15.78 14.15 17.50
C ALA A 80 15.89 15.64 17.87
N THR A 81 14.92 16.45 17.43
CA THR A 81 14.83 17.87 17.75
C THR A 81 14.74 18.12 19.26
N TYR A 82 13.90 17.35 19.97
CA TYR A 82 13.80 17.45 21.43
C TYR A 82 15.08 17.07 22.15
N VAL A 83 15.80 16.04 21.69
CA VAL A 83 17.11 15.66 22.27
C VAL A 83 18.13 16.79 22.11
N ILE A 84 18.15 17.48 20.97
CA ILE A 84 19.08 18.61 20.76
C ILE A 84 18.77 19.74 21.75
N LEU A 85 17.49 20.03 21.97
CA LEU A 85 17.03 21.08 22.90
C LEU A 85 17.03 20.68 24.38
N ASP A 86 17.60 19.52 24.74
CA ASP A 86 17.61 18.99 26.12
C ASP A 86 16.21 18.82 26.73
N ARG A 87 15.21 18.53 25.88
CA ARG A 87 13.83 18.26 26.27
C ARG A 87 13.59 16.76 26.39
N ASP A 88 14.25 16.14 27.38
CA ASP A 88 14.33 14.69 27.53
C ASP A 88 12.96 14.01 27.67
N ARG A 89 12.01 14.64 28.37
CA ARG A 89 10.67 14.05 28.56
C ARG A 89 9.91 14.00 27.24
N GLU A 90 9.86 15.10 26.51
CA GLU A 90 9.21 15.19 25.21
C GLU A 90 9.88 14.28 24.18
N ALA A 91 11.22 14.21 24.19
CA ALA A 91 11.97 13.29 23.34
C ALA A 91 11.59 11.84 23.61
N ARG A 92 11.51 11.46 24.90
CA ARG A 92 11.13 10.11 25.32
C ARG A 92 9.72 9.76 24.83
N GLU A 93 8.73 10.61 25.13
CA GLU A 93 7.33 10.42 24.72
C GLU A 93 7.24 10.25 23.18
N THR A 94 7.99 11.07 22.43
CA THR A 94 8.01 10.99 20.96
C THR A 94 8.61 9.67 20.45
N PHE A 95 9.70 9.18 21.06
CA PHE A 95 10.29 7.89 20.67
C PHE A 95 9.46 6.70 21.15
N GLU A 96 8.74 6.81 22.27
CA GLU A 96 7.75 5.82 22.71
C GLU A 96 6.65 5.65 21.66
N GLU A 97 6.11 6.76 21.13
CA GLU A 97 5.15 6.72 20.02
C GLU A 97 5.75 6.10 18.75
N LEU A 98 7.00 6.42 18.41
CA LEU A 98 7.69 5.84 17.25
C LEU A 98 7.82 4.32 17.37
N PHE A 99 8.23 3.83 18.56
CA PHE A 99 8.39 2.40 18.81
C PHE A 99 7.07 1.65 19.02
N ALA A 100 5.98 2.36 19.29
CA ALA A 100 4.65 1.76 19.22
C ALA A 100 4.26 1.40 17.77
N ILE A 101 4.77 2.14 16.78
CA ILE A 101 4.52 1.88 15.34
C ILE A 101 5.44 0.76 14.82
N ASP A 102 6.76 0.89 15.00
CA ASP A 102 7.74 -0.17 14.70
C ASP A 102 8.75 -0.27 15.86
N PRO A 103 8.61 -1.30 16.74
CA PRO A 103 9.52 -1.50 17.88
C PRO A 103 10.99 -1.62 17.48
N TYR A 104 11.27 -2.09 16.26
CA TYR A 104 12.61 -2.30 15.75
C TYR A 104 13.02 -1.24 14.71
N HIS A 105 12.31 -0.10 14.68
CA HIS A 105 12.60 0.99 13.74
C HIS A 105 14.04 1.49 13.87
N PRO A 106 14.86 1.44 12.81
CA PRO A 106 16.19 2.02 12.84
C PRO A 106 16.05 3.54 12.73
N VAL A 107 16.39 4.26 13.79
CA VAL A 107 16.41 5.73 13.76
C VAL A 107 17.59 6.18 12.88
N ARG A 108 17.29 6.87 11.78
CA ARG A 108 18.22 7.32 10.72
C ARG A 108 18.49 8.82 10.83
N GLU A 109 18.77 9.27 12.05
CA GLU A 109 18.96 10.70 12.31
C GLU A 109 20.07 11.28 11.38
N PRO A 110 19.77 12.33 10.58
CA PRO A 110 20.65 12.75 9.48
C PRO A 110 22.04 13.23 9.87
N THR A 111 22.21 13.79 11.08
CA THR A 111 23.48 14.36 11.53
C THR A 111 24.44 13.31 12.09
N GLY A 112 23.96 12.10 12.38
CA GLY A 112 24.75 11.05 13.02
C GLY A 112 25.16 11.41 14.46
N SER A 113 24.35 12.21 15.15
CA SER A 113 24.68 12.73 16.48
C SER A 113 24.85 11.62 17.52
N PRO A 114 26.03 11.46 18.16
CA PRO A 114 26.23 10.47 19.21
C PRO A 114 25.30 10.66 20.42
N LYS A 115 24.88 11.90 20.69
CA LYS A 115 23.93 12.22 21.77
C LYS A 115 22.56 11.59 21.48
N ILE A 116 22.06 11.77 20.27
CA ILE A 116 20.77 11.23 19.85
C ILE A 116 20.83 9.70 19.81
N ALA A 117 21.90 9.13 19.22
CA ALA A 117 22.09 7.68 19.18
C ALA A 117 22.06 7.05 20.59
N ARG A 118 22.75 7.65 21.57
CA ARG A 118 22.75 7.18 22.97
C ARG A 118 21.38 7.33 23.62
N PHE A 119 20.67 8.43 23.37
CA PHE A 119 19.33 8.65 23.90
C PHE A 119 18.35 7.58 23.40
N VAL A 120 18.31 7.38 22.08
CA VAL A 120 17.48 6.38 21.40
C VAL A 120 17.81 4.98 21.89
N ALA A 121 19.10 4.63 21.99
CA ALA A 121 19.52 3.32 22.48
C ALA A 121 19.04 3.04 23.90
N ARG A 122 19.09 4.04 24.79
CA ARG A 122 18.59 3.91 26.17
C ARG A 122 17.07 3.71 26.20
N VAL A 123 16.31 4.55 25.50
CA VAL A 123 14.84 4.41 25.44
C VAL A 123 14.45 3.05 24.86
N ARG A 124 15.11 2.61 23.78
CA ARG A 124 14.85 1.30 23.18
C ARG A 124 15.16 0.14 24.13
N ALA A 125 16.27 0.20 24.86
CA ALA A 125 16.64 -0.86 25.79
C ALA A 125 15.59 -1.07 26.90
N GLU A 126 14.85 -0.01 27.26
CA GLU A 126 13.77 -0.07 28.25
C GLU A 126 12.46 -0.60 27.64
N LEU A 127 12.12 -0.21 26.41
CA LEU A 127 10.82 -0.51 25.80
C LEU A 127 10.82 -1.81 24.96
N VAL A 128 11.96 -2.14 24.36
CA VAL A 128 12.12 -3.25 23.41
C VAL A 128 13.33 -4.08 23.83
N PRO A 129 13.25 -4.77 24.98
CA PRO A 129 14.39 -5.48 25.58
C PRO A 129 14.91 -6.64 24.73
N ASP A 130 14.10 -7.11 23.76
CA ASP A 130 14.47 -8.16 22.82
C ASP A 130 15.08 -7.63 21.51
N ALA A 131 15.28 -6.30 21.36
CA ALA A 131 15.90 -5.72 20.18
C ALA A 131 17.41 -6.01 20.15
N ALA A 132 17.84 -6.88 19.23
CA ALA A 132 19.24 -7.25 19.03
C ALA A 132 19.58 -7.38 17.54
N LEU A 133 19.03 -6.50 16.69
CA LEU A 133 19.27 -6.55 15.25
C LEU A 133 20.76 -6.60 14.95
N ASP A 134 21.16 -7.67 14.27
CA ASP A 134 22.54 -7.96 13.91
C ASP A 134 22.71 -7.73 12.40
N PRO A 135 23.56 -6.78 11.96
CA PRO A 135 23.77 -6.50 10.54
C PRO A 135 24.35 -7.69 9.76
N ASP A 136 25.00 -8.64 10.44
CA ASP A 136 25.59 -9.83 9.82
C ASP A 136 24.58 -10.98 9.70
N VAL A 137 23.40 -10.86 10.32
CA VAL A 137 22.31 -11.84 10.23
C VAL A 137 21.22 -11.35 9.29
N GLN A 138 21.01 -12.09 8.21
CA GLN A 138 20.02 -11.80 7.19
C GLN A 138 18.86 -12.80 7.25
N LEU A 139 17.64 -12.27 7.25
CA LEU A 139 16.41 -13.01 7.04
C LEU A 139 15.80 -12.54 5.72
N ARG A 140 15.74 -13.41 4.72
CA ARG A 140 15.16 -13.10 3.42
C ARG A 140 13.87 -13.88 3.21
N ALA A 141 12.77 -13.17 2.95
CA ALA A 141 11.54 -13.79 2.50
C ALA A 141 11.62 -14.10 0.99
N GLU A 142 11.31 -15.33 0.62
CA GLU A 142 11.12 -15.78 -0.75
C GLU A 142 9.63 -15.92 -1.00
N LEU A 143 9.04 -14.81 -1.47
CA LEU A 143 7.62 -14.73 -1.75
C LEU A 143 7.33 -15.28 -3.16
N PRO A 144 6.18 -15.95 -3.36
CA PRO A 144 5.68 -16.22 -4.70
C PRO A 144 5.38 -14.90 -5.43
N ARG A 145 5.25 -14.95 -6.76
CA ARG A 145 4.95 -13.75 -7.55
C ARG A 145 3.57 -13.17 -7.26
N ALA A 146 2.60 -14.04 -7.01
CA ALA A 146 1.25 -13.70 -6.63
C ALA A 146 0.61 -14.87 -5.88
N GLY A 147 -0.33 -14.58 -4.99
CA GLY A 147 -1.25 -15.55 -4.41
C GLY A 147 -2.59 -15.59 -5.17
N ARG A 148 -3.44 -16.57 -4.85
CA ARG A 148 -4.85 -16.57 -5.26
C ARG A 148 -5.73 -16.56 -4.03
N VAL A 149 -6.86 -15.85 -4.12
CA VAL A 149 -7.86 -15.88 -3.05
C VAL A 149 -8.37 -17.32 -2.88
N GLY A 150 -8.49 -17.76 -1.63
CA GLY A 150 -9.03 -19.09 -1.34
C GLY A 150 -8.03 -20.24 -1.51
N GLU A 151 -6.80 -19.97 -1.95
CA GLU A 151 -5.72 -20.95 -2.00
C GLU A 151 -4.73 -20.76 -0.85
N ASP A 152 -4.20 -21.88 -0.37
CA ASP A 152 -3.10 -21.88 0.58
C ASP A 152 -1.84 -21.33 -0.09
N LEU A 153 -1.14 -20.45 0.63
CA LEU A 153 -0.03 -19.69 0.09
C LEU A 153 1.27 -20.08 0.78
N PRO A 154 2.14 -20.88 0.12
CA PRO A 154 3.41 -21.29 0.69
C PRO A 154 4.42 -20.14 0.65
N LEU A 155 5.07 -19.92 1.79
CA LEU A 155 6.12 -18.94 1.99
C LEU A 155 7.38 -19.62 2.51
N ARG A 156 8.53 -19.11 2.07
CA ARG A 156 9.84 -19.59 2.51
C ARG A 156 10.68 -18.42 3.00
N PHE A 157 11.44 -18.65 4.05
CA PHE A 157 12.40 -17.70 4.59
C PHE A 157 13.79 -18.34 4.60
N ARG A 158 14.79 -17.65 4.06
CA ARG A 158 16.18 -18.06 4.13
C ARG A 158 16.95 -17.24 5.15
N VAL A 159 17.82 -17.92 5.87
CA VAL A 159 18.66 -17.35 6.92
C VAL A 159 20.12 -17.42 6.49
N SER A 160 20.86 -16.33 6.70
CA SER A 160 22.31 -16.29 6.53
C SER A 160 22.94 -15.50 7.67
N PRO A 161 23.96 -16.03 8.37
CA PRO A 161 24.49 -17.38 8.25
C PRO A 161 23.51 -18.46 8.78
N PRO A 162 23.66 -19.74 8.38
CA PRO A 162 22.85 -20.83 8.92
C PRO A 162 22.89 -20.89 10.46
N ALA A 163 21.80 -21.35 11.06
CA ALA A 163 21.59 -21.51 12.51
C ALA A 163 21.64 -20.22 13.36
N ALA A 164 21.80 -19.04 12.75
CA ALA A 164 21.74 -17.76 13.46
C ALA A 164 20.35 -17.41 14.01
N ILE A 165 19.30 -17.97 13.41
CA ILE A 165 17.90 -17.77 13.79
C ILE A 165 17.30 -19.12 14.19
N ARG A 166 16.61 -19.14 15.34
CA ARG A 166 15.91 -20.31 15.91
C ARG A 166 14.41 -20.30 15.68
N ARG A 167 13.80 -19.11 15.59
CA ARG A 167 12.38 -18.96 15.30
C ARG A 167 12.15 -17.83 14.31
N VAL A 168 11.29 -18.09 13.32
CA VAL A 168 10.77 -17.07 12.41
C VAL A 168 9.29 -16.91 12.67
N ARG A 169 8.87 -15.67 12.95
CA ARG A 169 7.45 -15.31 13.07
C ARG A 169 7.08 -14.33 11.96
N LEU A 170 6.13 -14.72 11.13
CA LEU A 170 5.54 -13.87 10.11
C LEU A 170 4.40 -13.07 10.73
N PHE A 171 4.32 -11.80 10.36
CA PHE A 171 3.20 -10.92 10.60
C PHE A 171 2.60 -10.54 9.26
N TRP A 172 1.28 -10.63 9.15
CA TRP A 172 0.58 -10.38 7.90
C TRP A 172 -0.76 -9.67 8.12
N ARG A 173 -1.19 -8.92 7.11
CA ARG A 173 -2.52 -8.28 7.02
C ARG A 173 -2.92 -8.10 5.56
N GLY A 174 -4.22 -7.92 5.30
CA GLY A 174 -4.65 -7.38 3.99
C GLY A 174 -4.35 -5.88 3.91
N ALA A 175 -4.28 -5.31 2.70
CA ALA A 175 -3.96 -3.90 2.51
C ALA A 175 -4.91 -2.93 3.24
N GLU A 176 -6.18 -3.30 3.41
CA GLU A 176 -7.17 -2.53 4.17
C GLU A 176 -7.21 -2.88 5.67
N GLY A 177 -6.45 -3.89 6.10
CA GLY A 177 -6.44 -4.38 7.46
C GLY A 177 -5.60 -3.49 8.38
N GLN A 178 -6.14 -3.17 9.57
CA GLN A 178 -5.40 -2.35 10.54
C GLN A 178 -4.49 -3.19 11.45
N ALA A 179 -4.87 -4.42 11.78
CA ALA A 179 -4.16 -5.26 12.75
C ALA A 179 -3.30 -6.35 12.09
N TRP A 180 -2.07 -6.52 12.60
CA TRP A 180 -1.15 -7.57 12.20
C TRP A 180 -1.52 -8.92 12.82
N THR A 181 -1.58 -9.96 11.99
CA THR A 181 -1.79 -11.34 12.43
C THR A 181 -0.47 -12.10 12.41
N GLY A 182 -0.09 -12.73 13.53
CA GLY A 182 1.19 -13.45 13.66
C GLY A 182 1.06 -14.96 13.45
N LEU A 183 2.00 -15.57 12.73
CA LEU A 183 2.10 -17.01 12.52
C LEU A 183 3.56 -17.48 12.56
N ASP A 184 3.84 -18.57 13.27
CA ASP A 184 5.19 -19.12 13.39
C ASP A 184 5.52 -20.04 12.21
N ALA A 185 6.67 -19.83 11.58
CA ALA A 185 7.18 -20.67 10.52
C ALA A 185 7.89 -21.91 11.11
N ALA A 186 7.73 -23.05 10.44
CA ALA A 186 8.41 -24.29 10.81
C ALA A 186 9.84 -24.32 10.24
N PRO A 187 10.86 -24.73 11.01
CA PRO A 187 12.20 -24.91 10.48
C PRO A 187 12.26 -26.07 9.48
N GLU A 188 12.99 -25.87 8.39
CA GLU A 188 13.35 -26.87 7.38
C GLU A 188 14.89 -26.92 7.32
N GLY A 189 15.50 -27.65 8.26
CA GLY A 189 16.94 -27.64 8.48
C GLY A 189 17.44 -26.36 9.16
N ASP A 190 18.71 -26.00 8.93
CA ASP A 190 19.39 -24.96 9.72
C ASP A 190 19.35 -23.56 9.08
N ALA A 191 18.93 -23.45 7.81
CA ALA A 191 18.99 -22.19 7.06
C ALA A 191 17.65 -21.78 6.43
N THR A 192 16.60 -22.60 6.60
CA THR A 192 15.32 -22.37 5.94
C THR A 192 14.18 -22.52 6.94
N PHE A 193 13.18 -21.66 6.82
CA PHE A 193 11.90 -21.79 7.50
C PHE A 193 10.78 -21.75 6.46
N THR A 194 9.75 -22.56 6.66
CA THR A 194 8.59 -22.67 5.76
C THR A 194 7.31 -22.39 6.51
N LEU A 195 6.36 -21.75 5.83
CA LEU A 195 5.05 -21.45 6.38
C LEU A 195 4.01 -21.52 5.27
N THR A 196 2.80 -21.97 5.59
CA THR A 196 1.65 -21.85 4.69
C THR A 196 0.68 -20.85 5.29
N LEU A 197 0.46 -19.73 4.59
CA LEU A 197 -0.62 -18.82 4.94
C LEU A 197 -1.95 -19.47 4.53
N PRO A 198 -2.95 -19.53 5.43
CA PRO A 198 -4.23 -20.13 5.10
C PRO A 198 -4.96 -19.27 4.07
N ALA A 199 -5.80 -19.91 3.25
CA ALA A 199 -6.72 -19.38 2.22
C ALA A 199 -7.66 -18.20 2.59
N ARG A 200 -7.46 -17.50 3.71
CA ARG A 200 -8.39 -16.53 4.31
C ARG A 200 -8.27 -15.06 3.88
N PRO A 201 -7.18 -14.52 3.28
CA PRO A 201 -7.18 -13.10 2.97
C PRO A 201 -8.06 -12.80 1.76
N ARG A 202 -9.21 -12.18 2.02
CA ARG A 202 -10.01 -11.49 0.99
C ARG A 202 -9.48 -10.08 0.81
N SER A 203 -8.26 -9.98 0.31
CA SER A 203 -7.66 -8.72 -0.12
C SER A 203 -6.93 -8.99 -1.41
N ASP A 204 -6.96 -8.01 -2.31
CA ASP A 204 -6.19 -7.99 -3.56
C ASP A 204 -4.68 -7.82 -3.32
N GLN A 205 -4.28 -7.42 -2.12
CA GLN A 205 -2.89 -7.32 -1.71
C GLN A 205 -2.69 -7.71 -0.24
N LEU A 206 -1.66 -8.51 -0.01
CA LEU A 206 -1.17 -8.85 1.32
C LEU A 206 0.07 -8.02 1.66
N GLU A 207 0.12 -7.56 2.90
CA GLU A 207 1.30 -6.95 3.49
C GLU A 207 1.90 -7.90 4.53
N LEU A 208 3.21 -8.06 4.48
CA LEU A 208 3.94 -9.09 5.21
C LEU A 208 5.23 -8.52 5.79
N TYR A 209 5.58 -8.88 7.01
CA TYR A 209 6.96 -8.79 7.50
C TYR A 209 7.27 -9.97 8.41
N ALA A 210 8.54 -10.33 8.55
CA ALA A 210 8.94 -11.43 9.42
C ALA A 210 10.04 -11.01 10.38
N LEU A 211 9.99 -11.56 11.58
CA LEU A 211 11.02 -11.39 12.61
C LEU A 211 11.74 -12.72 12.83
N GLY A 212 13.06 -12.67 12.84
CA GLY A 212 13.94 -13.79 13.17
C GLY A 212 14.48 -13.62 14.58
N ARG A 213 14.26 -14.64 15.42
CA ARG A 213 14.72 -14.68 16.81
C ARG A 213 15.86 -15.67 17.01
N ASP A 214 16.84 -15.29 17.82
CA ASP A 214 17.93 -16.18 18.25
C ASP A 214 17.49 -17.14 19.38
N GLU A 215 18.44 -17.90 19.92
CA GLU A 215 18.21 -18.83 21.05
C GLU A 215 17.83 -18.11 22.35
N SER A 216 18.23 -16.85 22.51
CA SER A 216 17.86 -16.02 23.66
C SER A 216 16.53 -15.30 23.45
N GLU A 217 15.75 -15.71 22.44
CA GLU A 217 14.48 -15.11 22.04
C GLU A 217 14.60 -13.63 21.63
N ARG A 218 15.79 -13.14 21.28
CA ARG A 218 15.99 -11.76 20.83
C ARG A 218 15.78 -11.66 19.32
N VAL A 219 15.20 -10.55 18.86
CA VAL A 219 15.04 -10.27 17.43
C VAL A 219 16.38 -9.81 16.86
N VAL A 220 17.00 -10.70 16.07
CA VAL A 220 18.32 -10.50 15.46
C VAL A 220 18.25 -10.15 13.99
N ALA A 221 17.14 -10.45 13.31
CA ALA A 221 16.96 -10.12 11.91
C ALA A 221 15.48 -9.91 11.57
N ARG A 222 15.22 -9.25 10.44
CA ARG A 222 13.86 -9.05 9.92
C ARG A 222 13.83 -9.10 8.40
N ALA A 223 12.69 -9.51 7.85
CA ALA A 223 12.34 -9.35 6.43
C ALA A 223 11.16 -8.38 6.34
N GLY A 224 11.39 -7.17 5.83
CA GLY A 224 10.41 -6.08 5.89
C GLY A 224 10.24 -5.49 7.30
N SER A 225 9.28 -4.58 7.45
CA SER A 225 8.85 -4.03 8.74
C SER A 225 7.39 -3.56 8.66
N PRO A 226 6.75 -3.18 9.79
CA PRO A 226 5.41 -2.58 9.76
C PRO A 226 5.32 -1.32 8.88
N LEU A 227 6.41 -0.54 8.81
CA LEU A 227 6.51 0.70 8.04
C LEU A 227 6.91 0.50 6.57
N ALA A 228 7.55 -0.62 6.26
CA ALA A 228 7.96 -1.00 4.92
C ALA A 228 7.68 -2.49 4.72
N PRO A 229 6.40 -2.89 4.65
CA PRO A 229 6.04 -4.28 4.52
C PRO A 229 6.37 -4.80 3.13
N LEU A 230 6.57 -6.10 3.03
CA LEU A 230 6.63 -6.81 1.77
C LEU A 230 5.21 -6.93 1.21
N ALA A 231 5.00 -6.40 0.01
CA ALA A 231 3.72 -6.51 -0.69
C ALA A 231 3.67 -7.79 -1.53
N LEU A 232 2.58 -8.53 -1.40
CA LEU A 232 2.28 -9.70 -2.22
C LEU A 232 0.92 -9.50 -2.88
N PRO A 233 0.85 -9.36 -4.22
CA PRO A 233 -0.42 -9.26 -4.91
C PRO A 233 -1.18 -10.59 -4.83
N VAL A 234 -2.50 -10.50 -4.70
CA VAL A 234 -3.41 -11.64 -4.66
C VAL A 234 -4.44 -11.46 -5.76
N THR A 235 -4.53 -12.45 -6.66
CA THR A 235 -5.54 -12.44 -7.70
C THR A 235 -6.90 -12.79 -7.09
N LEU A 236 -7.82 -11.83 -7.15
CA LEU A 236 -9.25 -12.06 -6.97
C LEU A 236 -9.74 -12.73 -8.25
N GLU A 237 -9.75 -14.07 -8.34
CA GLU A 237 -10.62 -14.68 -9.34
C GLU A 237 -12.06 -14.39 -8.90
N GLU A 238 -12.81 -13.64 -9.73
CA GLU A 238 -14.27 -13.65 -9.64
C GLU A 238 -14.69 -15.10 -9.82
N SER A 239 -14.99 -15.78 -8.72
CA SER A 239 -15.68 -17.04 -8.74
C SER A 239 -16.98 -16.83 -9.52
N GLY A 240 -17.01 -17.35 -10.76
CA GLY A 240 -18.16 -17.32 -11.65
C GLY A 240 -18.21 -16.06 -12.51
N SER A 241 -17.54 -16.11 -13.66
CA SER A 241 -17.90 -15.24 -14.78
C SER A 241 -19.39 -15.45 -15.09
N VAL A 242 -20.20 -14.46 -14.72
CA VAL A 242 -21.61 -14.33 -15.13
C VAL A 242 -21.71 -14.29 -16.68
N LEU A 243 -20.58 -14.03 -17.36
CA LEU A 243 -20.43 -14.03 -18.82
C LEU A 243 -20.16 -15.41 -19.44
N THR A 244 -19.81 -16.43 -18.65
CA THR A 244 -19.57 -17.82 -19.12
C THR A 244 -20.74 -18.74 -18.83
N GLU A 245 -21.71 -18.30 -18.05
CA GLU A 245 -22.94 -19.04 -17.83
C GLU A 245 -23.91 -18.84 -19.00
N TRP A 246 -23.98 -19.85 -19.89
CA TRP A 246 -24.80 -19.83 -21.11
C TRP A 246 -26.28 -19.50 -20.86
N TRP A 247 -26.77 -19.73 -19.64
CA TRP A 247 -28.17 -19.56 -19.28
C TRP A 247 -28.56 -18.08 -19.09
N LEU A 248 -27.61 -17.18 -18.86
CA LEU A 248 -27.88 -15.73 -18.83
C LEU A 248 -28.32 -15.23 -20.22
N TRP A 249 -27.76 -15.78 -21.30
CA TRP A 249 -28.17 -15.46 -22.67
C TRP A 249 -29.52 -16.07 -23.05
N THR A 250 -30.03 -17.08 -22.33
CA THR A 250 -31.45 -17.50 -22.52
C THR A 250 -32.44 -16.48 -21.96
N ALA A 251 -32.06 -15.68 -20.96
CA ALA A 251 -32.93 -14.62 -20.44
C ALA A 251 -32.96 -13.38 -21.37
N ILE A 252 -31.86 -13.08 -22.07
CA ILE A 252 -31.76 -11.93 -23.01
C ILE A 252 -32.11 -12.35 -24.45
N GLY A 253 -31.84 -13.60 -24.83
CA GLY A 253 -32.02 -14.15 -26.19
C GLY A 253 -33.31 -14.93 -26.42
N GLY A 254 -34.17 -15.07 -25.40
CA GLY A 254 -35.48 -15.77 -25.50
C GLY A 254 -36.61 -14.94 -26.14
N GLY A 255 -36.29 -13.92 -26.96
CA GLY A 255 -37.26 -12.90 -27.38
C GLY A 255 -37.05 -12.28 -28.76
N VAL A 256 -36.40 -12.96 -29.71
CA VAL A 256 -36.40 -12.52 -31.13
C VAL A 256 -36.90 -13.64 -32.02
N ALA A 257 -38.16 -14.01 -31.82
CA ALA A 257 -38.94 -14.78 -32.77
C ALA A 257 -40.32 -14.11 -32.93
N LEU A 258 -40.36 -12.83 -33.32
CA LEU A 258 -41.60 -12.24 -33.83
C LEU A 258 -41.37 -10.97 -34.68
N ALA A 259 -41.87 -11.04 -35.91
CA ALA A 259 -42.34 -9.94 -36.75
C ALA A 259 -41.32 -8.96 -37.39
N ILE A 260 -40.83 -9.32 -38.59
CA ILE A 260 -40.47 -8.34 -39.62
C ILE A 260 -41.69 -8.14 -40.51
N VAL A 261 -42.48 -7.06 -40.33
CA VAL A 261 -43.39 -6.51 -41.33
C VAL A 261 -43.58 -4.99 -41.12
N LEU A 262 -43.36 -4.22 -42.20
CA LEU A 262 -43.69 -2.79 -42.48
C LEU A 262 -42.95 -1.71 -41.64
N GLY A 263 -42.27 -0.69 -42.16
CA GLY A 263 -42.18 -0.11 -43.51
C GLY A 263 -42.27 1.43 -43.39
N VAL A 264 -41.16 2.16 -43.59
CA VAL A 264 -41.18 3.57 -44.04
C VAL A 264 -39.99 3.81 -44.95
N ALA A 265 -40.32 4.21 -46.17
CA ALA A 265 -39.44 4.57 -47.26
C ALA A 265 -38.89 5.99 -47.10
N LEU A 266 -37.62 6.20 -47.40
CA LEU A 266 -37.12 7.40 -48.08
C LEU A 266 -35.97 6.99 -49.00
N GLY A 267 -36.18 7.20 -50.30
CA GLY A 267 -35.26 6.85 -51.35
C GLY A 267 -34.22 7.93 -51.63
N VAL A 268 -33.02 7.48 -52.01
CA VAL A 268 -32.16 8.16 -52.97
C VAL A 268 -31.62 7.09 -53.93
N SER A 269 -32.10 7.14 -55.17
CA SER A 269 -31.53 6.49 -56.37
C SER A 269 -30.21 7.17 -56.73
N SER A 270 -29.19 6.55 -57.33
CA SER A 270 -29.24 5.80 -58.59
C SER A 270 -27.87 5.20 -58.97
N GLY A 271 -27.87 3.98 -59.55
CA GLY A 271 -26.88 3.43 -60.50
C GLY A 271 -25.51 3.00 -59.92
N GLN A 272 -24.91 1.85 -60.21
CA GLN A 272 -25.05 0.94 -61.34
C GLN A 272 -24.31 -0.39 -61.03
N SER A 273 -24.98 -1.51 -61.35
CA SER A 273 -24.47 -2.83 -61.74
C SER A 273 -23.31 -3.51 -60.97
N ALA A 274 -23.64 -4.65 -60.34
CA ALA A 274 -22.67 -5.71 -60.06
C ALA A 274 -22.52 -6.64 -61.28
N PRO A 275 -21.29 -7.12 -61.57
CA PRO A 275 -21.10 -8.43 -62.18
C PRO A 275 -20.36 -9.40 -61.23
N SER A 276 -20.76 -10.66 -61.32
CA SER A 276 -20.30 -11.79 -60.52
C SER A 276 -18.88 -12.26 -60.87
N GLY A 277 -18.07 -12.48 -59.83
CA GLY A 277 -17.31 -13.73 -59.64
C GLY A 277 -15.89 -13.89 -60.23
N THR A 278 -15.09 -14.60 -59.43
CA THR A 278 -13.98 -15.53 -59.77
C THR A 278 -12.54 -15.07 -59.51
N LEU A 279 -12.06 -15.27 -58.27
CA LEU A 279 -10.64 -15.60 -58.00
C LEU A 279 -10.54 -16.65 -56.88
N PRO A 280 -9.73 -17.72 -57.05
CA PRO A 280 -9.51 -18.77 -56.04
C PRO A 280 -8.56 -18.29 -54.92
N PRO A 281 -8.54 -18.95 -53.75
CA PRO A 281 -7.73 -18.53 -52.61
C PRO A 281 -6.23 -18.66 -52.89
N GLY A 282 -5.53 -17.53 -52.89
CA GLY A 282 -4.07 -17.45 -52.97
C GLY A 282 -3.42 -17.72 -51.62
N ARG A 283 -2.45 -18.65 -51.61
CA ARG A 283 -1.56 -18.99 -50.50
C ARG A 283 -0.55 -17.84 -50.31
N VAL A 284 -0.36 -17.36 -49.08
CA VAL A 284 0.70 -16.41 -48.73
C VAL A 284 1.75 -17.16 -47.90
N GLU A 285 2.96 -17.27 -48.44
CA GLU A 285 4.15 -17.62 -47.67
C GLU A 285 4.72 -16.32 -47.06
N LEU A 286 5.01 -16.35 -45.76
CA LEU A 286 5.58 -15.24 -45.00
C LEU A 286 7.12 -15.31 -45.04
N PRO A 287 7.82 -14.16 -44.91
CA PRO A 287 9.28 -14.07 -44.97
C PRO A 287 10.00 -14.80 -43.82
#